data_AF-A0A968V743-F1
#
_entry.id   AF-A0A968V743-F1
#
_cell.length_a   1.000
_cell.length_b   1.000
_cell.length_c   1.000
_cell.angle_alpha   90.00
_cell.angle_beta   90.00
_cell.angle_gamma   90.00
#
_symmetry.space_group_name_H-M   'P 1'
#
loop_
_entity.id
_entity.type
_entity.pdbx_description
1 polymer ?
#
loop_
_entity_poly.entity_id
_entity_poly.type
_entity_poly.pdbx_seq_one_letter_code
_entity_poly.pdbx_strand_id
1 'polypeptide(L)' 'MITGNKGEWSEVYTLLKIISDQQLFAGDSNLNKIETKVRPLSWTKNSGK' A
#
# COMPACT_ATOMS: atom_id res chain seq x y z
N MET A 1 19.50 5.10 16.40
CA MET A 1 19.49 4.52 15.04
C MET A 1 18.36 3.54 15.01
N ILE A 2 17.39 3.66 14.10
CA ILE A 2 16.33 2.65 13.97
C ILE A 2 17.00 1.41 13.36
N THR A 3 16.91 0.27 14.02
CA THR A 3 17.45 -1.01 13.57
C THR A 3 16.27 -1.94 13.29
N GLY A 4 16.42 -2.79 12.28
CA GLY A 4 15.40 -3.77 11.93
C GLY A 4 15.95 -4.82 10.99
N ASN A 5 15.34 -6.00 11.00
CA ASN A 5 15.71 -7.07 10.07
C ASN A 5 15.18 -6.77 8.66
N LYS A 6 15.58 -7.57 7.67
CA LYS A 6 15.18 -7.36 6.27
C LYS A 6 13.66 -7.38 6.07
N GLY A 7 12.92 -8.17 6.88
CA GLY A 7 11.47 -8.24 6.84
C GLY A 7 10.81 -6.96 7.36
N GLU A 8 11.24 -6.49 8.54
CA GLU A 8 10.71 -5.27 9.18
C GLU A 8 10.93 -4.02 8.30
N TRP A 9 12.09 -3.91 7.64
CA TRP A 9 12.33 -2.83 6.67
C TRP A 9 11.49 -2.95 5.40
N SER A 10 11.13 -4.17 5.00
CA SER A 10 10.29 -4.40 3.82
C SER A 10 8.85 -3.94 4.06
N GLU A 11 8.35 -3.98 5.30
CA GLU A 11 7.00 -3.49 5.65
C GLU A 11 6.88 -1.97 5.48
N VAL A 12 7.85 -1.21 6.01
CA VAL A 12 7.88 0.26 5.88
C VAL A 12 8.03 0.67 4.42
N TYR A 13 8.92 0.02 3.67
CA TYR A 13 9.07 0.28 2.24
C TYR A 13 7.77 0.01 1.47
N THR A 14 7.10 -1.11 1.76
CA THR A 14 5.82 -1.48 1.13
C THR A 14 4.74 -0.44 1.42
N LEU A 15 4.63 0.01 2.67
CA LEU A 15 3.71 1.09 3.06
C LEU A 15 3.97 2.38 2.27
N LEU A 16 5.22 2.83 2.21
CA LEU A 16 5.60 4.05 1.48
C LEU A 16 5.36 3.92 -0.03
N LYS A 17 5.63 2.76 -0.62
CA LYS A 17 5.37 2.48 -2.03
C LYS A 17 3.88 2.52 -2.36
N ILE A 18 3.02 1.93 -1.53
CA ILE A 18 1.56 1.94 -1.73
C ILE A 18 1.02 3.38 -1.70
N ILE A 19 1.51 4.21 -0.77
CA ILE A 19 1.13 5.62 -0.66
C ILE A 19 1.60 6.41 -1.89
N SER A 20 2.84 6.21 -2.32
CA SER A 20 3.43 6.87 -3.49
C SER A 20 2.73 6.49 -4.79
N ASP A 21 2.51 5.19 -5.01
CA ASP A 21 1.99 4.67 -6.28
C ASP A 21 0.47 4.83 -6.36
N GLN A 22 -0.22 5.08 -5.22
CA GLN A 22 -1.68 5.21 -5.09
C GLN A 22 -2.47 4.02 -5.67
N GLN A 23 -1.79 2.90 -5.87
CA GLN A 23 -2.34 1.67 -6.41
C GLN A 23 -2.13 0.56 -5.41
N LEU A 24 -3.23 -0.04 -4.95
CA LEU A 24 -3.22 -1.21 -4.10
C LEU A 24 -4.14 -2.26 -4.72
N PHE A 25 -3.66 -3.49 -4.79
CA PHE A 25 -4.42 -4.64 -5.29
C PHE A 25 -4.55 -5.67 -4.19
N ALA A 26 -5.71 -6.31 -4.11
CA ALA A 26 -5.88 -7.46 -3.24
C ALA A 26 -5.11 -8.66 -3.81
N GLY A 27 -4.51 -9.47 -2.95
CA GLY A 27 -3.87 -10.73 -3.31
C GLY A 27 -4.61 -11.91 -2.66
N ASP A 28 -4.60 -13.07 -3.31
CA ASP A 28 -5.06 -14.32 -2.69
C ASP A 28 -3.98 -14.94 -1.77
N SER A 29 -4.28 -16.09 -1.16
CA SER A 29 -3.32 -16.82 -0.30
C SER A 29 -2.05 -17.27 -1.02
N ASN A 30 -2.06 -17.31 -2.36
CA ASN A 30 -0.91 -17.63 -3.20
C ASN A 30 -0.24 -16.38 -3.78
N LEU A 31 -0.60 -15.18 -3.28
CA LEU A 31 -0.12 -13.87 -3.72
C LEU A 31 -0.48 -13.53 -5.18
N ASN A 32 -1.47 -14.20 -5.77
CA ASN A 32 -1.97 -13.82 -7.08
C ASN A 32 -2.78 -12.54 -6.97
N LYS A 33 -2.61 -11.65 -7.94
CA LYS A 33 -3.36 -10.41 -8.03
C LYS A 33 -4.84 -10.70 -8.27
N ILE A 34 -5.69 -10.23 -7.37
CA ILE A 34 -7.14 -10.14 -7.57
C ILE A 34 -7.40 -8.79 -8.25
N GLU A 35 -8.16 -8.77 -9.34
CA GLU A 35 -8.42 -7.54 -10.11
C GLU A 35 -9.25 -6.48 -9.37
N THR A 36 -9.62 -6.75 -8.12
CA THR A 36 -10.27 -5.78 -7.24
C THR A 36 -9.29 -4.66 -6.87
N LYS A 37 -9.62 -3.46 -7.34
CA LYS A 37 -8.87 -2.24 -7.00
C LYS A 37 -9.16 -1.84 -5.54
N VAL A 38 -8.15 -1.94 -4.69
CA VAL A 38 -8.21 -1.43 -3.32
C VAL A 38 -7.78 0.03 -3.34
N ARG A 39 -8.51 0.88 -2.63
CA ARG A 39 -8.22 2.31 -2.53
C ARG A 39 -7.48 2.55 -1.20
N PRO A 40 -6.14 2.70 -1.21
CA PRO A 40 -5.34 2.63 0.02
C PRO A 40 -5.65 3.77 1.01
N LEU A 41 -6.00 4.96 0.53
CA LEU A 41 -6.68 5.99 1.28
C LEU A 41 -7.34 6.89 0.24
N SER A 42 -8.67 7.02 0.25
CA SER A 42 -9.26 8.21 -0.36
C SER A 42 -8.81 9.40 0.49
N TRP A 43 -7.79 10.13 0.05
CA TRP A 43 -7.85 11.57 0.25
C TRP A 43 -9.20 11.93 -0.35
N THR A 44 -10.17 12.26 0.50
CA THR A 44 -11.39 12.86 -0.02
C THR A 44 -10.85 14.02 -0.82
N LYS A 45 -11.01 14.01 -2.15
CA LYS A 45 -10.97 15.28 -2.86
C LYS A 45 -11.93 16.11 -2.04
N ASN A 46 -11.42 17.15 -1.39
CA ASN A 46 -12.25 18.22 -0.91
C ASN A 46 -12.99 18.70 -2.16
N SER A 47 -14.14 18.07 -2.40
CA SER A 47 -15.00 18.26 -3.55
C SER A 47 -15.88 19.40 -3.10
N GLY A 48 -15.25 20.56 -2.95
CA GLY A 48 -15.74 21.61 -2.09
C GLY A 48 -15.08 22.91 -2.44
N LYS A 49 -15.40 23.40 -3.65
CA LYS A 49 -15.13 24.74 -4.19
C LYS A 49 -13.67 25.06 -4.53
#